data_AF-A0A352Q0M7-F1
#
_entry.id   AF-A0A352Q0M7-F1
#
_cell.length_a   1.000
_cell.length_b   1.000
_cell.length_c   1.000
_cell.angle_alpha   90.00
_cell.angle_beta   90.00
_cell.angle_gamma   90.00
#
_symmetry.space_group_name_H-M   'P 1'
#
loop_
_entity.id
_entity.type
_entity.pdbx_description
1 polymer ?
#
loop_
_entity_poly.entity_id
_entity_poly.type
_entity_poly.pdbx_seq_one_letter_code
_entity_poly.pdbx_strand_id
1 'polypeptide(L)'
;MAEFDRQLKEHGGAIYGRQRRWFVPRIDYMLLFLLLLLMATGLFVLYSASGRQLGYVYRQAFYMGVGVVAMLAVAQIPTRMLDRWAFVLYFSGLALLVAVIFFGVGAKGAQRW
;
A
#
# COMPACT_ATOMS: atom_id res chain seq x y z
N MET A 1 -0.22 -33.41 -47.06
CA MET A 1 -0.70 -32.14 -46.46
C MET A 1 -1.51 -32.36 -45.18
N ALA A 2 -2.50 -33.26 -45.15
CA ALA A 2 -3.31 -33.52 -43.95
C ALA A 2 -2.54 -34.12 -42.74
N GLU A 3 -1.49 -34.92 -42.98
CA GLU A 3 -0.70 -35.52 -41.89
C GLU A 3 0.29 -34.53 -41.24
N PHE A 4 0.74 -33.53 -42.00
CA PHE A 4 1.63 -32.46 -41.52
C PHE A 4 0.90 -31.54 -40.54
N ASP A 5 -0.38 -31.24 -40.81
CA ASP A 5 -1.26 -30.46 -39.94
C ASP A 5 -1.56 -31.20 -38.61
N ARG A 6 -1.61 -32.53 -38.66
CA ARG A 6 -1.84 -33.38 -37.49
C ARG A 6 -0.62 -33.43 -36.56
N GLN A 7 0.60 -33.48 -37.09
CA GLN A 7 1.84 -33.47 -36.30
C GLN A 7 2.08 -32.13 -35.57
N LEU A 8 1.73 -30.99 -36.20
CA LEU A 8 1.83 -29.67 -35.55
C LEU A 8 0.86 -29.52 -34.38
N LYS A 9 -0.33 -30.13 -34.48
CA LYS A 9 -1.34 -30.09 -33.42
C LYS A 9 -0.96 -30.92 -32.19
N GLU A 10 -0.24 -32.02 -32.37
CA GLU A 10 0.23 -32.86 -31.26
C GLU A 10 1.44 -32.26 -30.53
N HIS A 11 2.34 -31.53 -31.23
CA HIS A 11 3.52 -30.91 -30.60
C HIS A 11 3.26 -29.48 -30.06
N GLY A 12 2.28 -28.76 -30.58
CA GLY A 12 1.96 -27.39 -30.14
C GLY A 12 1.22 -27.29 -28.81
N GLY A 13 0.64 -28.39 -28.31
CA GLY A 13 -0.15 -28.42 -27.08
C GLY A 13 0.66 -28.51 -25.78
N ALA A 14 1.90 -29.01 -25.84
CA ALA A 14 2.71 -29.31 -24.65
C ALA A 14 3.62 -28.14 -24.20
N ILE A 15 3.88 -27.16 -25.08
CA ILE A 15 4.91 -26.11 -24.84
C ILE A 15 4.33 -24.81 -24.28
N TYR A 16 3.02 -24.56 -24.38
CA TYR A 16 2.42 -23.38 -23.73
C TYR A 16 2.05 -23.70 -22.30
N GLY A 17 3.08 -23.69 -21.44
CA GLY A 17 2.97 -23.61 -20.00
C GLY A 17 2.01 -22.50 -19.59
N ARG A 18 0.74 -22.87 -19.42
CA ARG A 18 -0.23 -22.03 -18.75
C ARG A 18 0.07 -22.14 -17.26
N GLN A 19 1.12 -21.43 -16.83
CA GLN A 19 1.24 -20.98 -15.45
C GLN A 19 0.07 -20.03 -15.20
N ARG A 20 -1.07 -20.66 -14.95
CA ARG A 20 -2.24 -20.06 -14.34
C ARG A 20 -1.78 -19.75 -12.91
N ARG A 21 -1.11 -18.61 -12.77
CA ARG A 21 -0.84 -17.92 -11.50
C ARG A 21 -2.20 -17.52 -10.91
N TRP A 22 -2.91 -18.52 -10.41
CA TRP A 22 -4.13 -18.37 -9.67
C TRP A 22 -3.72 -17.72 -8.35
N PHE A 23 -4.26 -16.53 -8.09
CA PHE A 23 -4.04 -15.76 -6.86
C PHE A 23 -2.60 -15.29 -6.62
N VAL A 24 -2.05 -14.46 -7.51
CA VAL A 24 -1.01 -13.52 -7.06
C VAL A 24 -1.74 -12.39 -6.36
N PRO A 25 -1.66 -12.26 -5.02
CA PRO A 25 -2.12 -11.05 -4.36
C PRO A 25 -1.44 -9.85 -5.01
N ARG A 26 -2.15 -8.73 -5.19
CA ARG A 26 -1.58 -7.49 -5.76
C ARG A 26 -0.61 -6.79 -4.80
N ILE A 27 0.11 -7.56 -4.01
CA ILE A 27 1.07 -7.08 -3.02
C ILE A 27 2.43 -7.59 -3.46
N ASP A 28 3.34 -6.65 -3.70
CA ASP A 28 4.74 -6.94 -3.92
C ASP A 28 5.39 -7.29 -2.56
N TYR A 29 5.67 -8.57 -2.36
CA TYR A 29 6.28 -9.06 -1.12
C TYR A 29 7.68 -8.48 -0.87
N MET A 30 8.45 -8.18 -1.92
CA MET A 30 9.77 -7.55 -1.78
C MET A 30 9.61 -6.13 -1.25
N LEU A 31 8.68 -5.37 -1.83
CA LEU A 31 8.39 -4.01 -1.40
C LEU A 31 7.87 -3.96 0.04
N LEU A 32 6.99 -4.91 0.41
CA LEU A 32 6.49 -5.04 1.76
C LEU A 32 7.60 -5.39 2.76
N PHE A 33 8.50 -6.31 2.40
CA PHE A 33 9.65 -6.65 3.24
C PHE A 33 10.57 -5.44 3.45
N LEU A 34 10.90 -4.72 2.39
CA LEU A 34 11.74 -3.52 2.46
C LEU A 34 11.07 -2.42 3.32
N LEU A 35 9.75 -2.26 3.18
CA LEU A 35 8.97 -1.34 4.01
C LEU A 35 9.04 -1.73 5.50
N LEU A 36 8.84 -2.99 5.84
CA LEU A 36 8.94 -3.47 7.23
C LEU A 36 10.36 -3.28 7.79
N LEU A 37 11.40 -3.51 6.99
CA LEU A 37 12.78 -3.25 7.37
C LEU A 37 13.02 -1.75 7.65
N LEU A 38 12.48 -0.87 6.80
CA LEU A 38 12.54 0.57 6.99
C LEU A 38 11.82 0.99 8.28
N MET A 39 10.64 0.42 8.55
CA MET A 39 9.90 0.69 9.78
C MET A 39 10.68 0.24 11.03
N ALA A 40 11.28 -0.96 10.99
CA ALA A 40 12.08 -1.48 12.10
C ALA A 40 13.32 -0.62 12.38
N THR A 41 14.04 -0.22 11.33
CA THR A 41 15.20 0.68 11.47
C THR A 41 14.78 2.07 11.96
N GLY A 42 13.63 2.60 11.50
CA GLY A 42 13.06 3.84 12.01
C GLY A 42 12.72 3.78 13.51
N LEU A 43 12.14 2.67 13.98
CA LEU A 43 11.91 2.45 15.42
C LEU A 43 13.22 2.36 16.20
N PHE A 44 14.23 1.69 15.65
CA PHE A 44 15.54 1.58 16.28
C PHE A 44 16.21 2.95 16.44
N VAL A 45 16.18 3.77 15.40
CA VAL A 45 16.68 5.15 15.45
C VAL A 45 15.87 5.99 16.44
N LEU A 46 14.55 5.87 16.47
CA LEU A 46 13.70 6.59 17.42
C LEU A 46 13.97 6.17 18.88
N TYR A 47 14.19 4.88 19.12
CA TYR A 47 14.57 4.37 20.44
C TYR A 47 15.92 4.94 20.88
N SER A 48 16.88 5.03 19.96
CA SER A 48 18.19 5.62 20.19
C SER A 48 18.09 7.13 20.49
N ALA A 49 17.31 7.88 19.68
CA ALA A 49 17.18 9.33 19.79
C ALA A 49 16.31 9.79 20.97
N SER A 50 15.31 8.99 21.38
CA SER A 50 14.39 9.34 22.49
C SER A 50 14.95 9.05 23.88
N GLY A 51 16.23 8.68 24.00
CA GLY A 51 16.84 8.39 25.31
C GLY A 51 16.22 7.18 26.03
N ARG A 52 15.83 6.13 25.28
CA ARG A 52 15.16 4.91 25.78
C ARG A 52 13.75 5.13 26.36
N GLN A 53 13.07 6.22 26.02
CA GLN A 53 11.67 6.40 26.40
C GLN A 53 10.75 5.50 25.56
N LEU A 54 10.46 4.32 26.09
CA LEU A 54 9.61 3.30 25.45
C LEU A 54 8.21 3.82 25.07
N GLY A 55 7.70 4.85 25.76
CA GLY A 55 6.40 5.45 25.45
C GLY A 55 6.32 6.04 24.04
N TYR A 56 7.38 6.70 23.56
CA TYR A 56 7.43 7.24 22.20
C TYR A 56 7.51 6.13 21.15
N VAL A 57 8.28 5.08 21.44
CA VAL A 57 8.41 3.91 20.57
C VAL A 57 7.10 3.15 20.46
N TYR A 58 6.40 2.91 21.58
CA TYR A 58 5.12 2.21 21.58
C TYR A 58 4.06 2.98 20.80
N ARG A 59 3.98 4.30 21.00
CA ARG A 59 3.05 5.15 20.25
C ARG A 59 3.38 5.15 18.75
N GLN A 60 4.66 5.25 18.38
CA GLN A 60 5.08 5.17 16.98
C GLN A 60 4.74 3.81 16.36
N ALA A 61 5.00 2.72 17.10
CA ALA A 61 4.69 1.36 16.67
C ALA A 61 3.19 1.16 16.44
N PHE A 62 2.35 1.74 17.30
CA PHE A 62 0.89 1.69 17.15
C PHE A 62 0.44 2.40 15.86
N TYR A 63 0.88 3.64 15.62
CA TYR A 63 0.54 4.38 14.39
C TYR A 63 1.05 3.65 13.14
N MET A 64 2.25 3.09 13.22
CA MET A 64 2.82 2.27 12.16
C MET A 64 1.99 1.02 11.88
N GLY A 65 1.53 0.31 12.92
CA GLY A 65 0.66 -0.86 12.79
C GLY A 65 -0.68 -0.51 12.16
N VAL A 66 -1.32 0.57 12.63
CA VAL A 66 -2.57 1.08 12.03
C VAL A 66 -2.36 1.44 10.55
N GLY A 67 -1.24 2.09 10.22
CA GLY A 67 -0.87 2.44 8.84
C GLY A 67 -0.70 1.21 7.95
N VAL A 68 -0.03 0.15 8.42
CA VAL A 68 0.15 -1.10 7.66
C VAL A 68 -1.19 -1.79 7.44
N VAL A 69 -2.04 -1.88 8.47
CA VAL A 69 -3.38 -2.49 8.32
C VAL A 69 -4.23 -1.70 7.31
N ALA A 70 -4.22 -0.37 7.40
CA ALA A 70 -4.92 0.48 6.45
C ALA A 70 -4.37 0.33 5.02
N MET A 71 -3.04 0.30 4.85
CA MET A 71 -2.40 0.04 3.56
C MET A 71 -2.83 -1.31 2.97
N LEU A 72 -2.81 -2.38 3.77
CA LEU A 72 -3.21 -3.71 3.33
C LEU A 72 -4.68 -3.75 2.94
N ALA A 73 -5.56 -3.09 3.71
CA ALA A 73 -6.99 -2.98 3.39
C ALA A 73 -7.21 -2.24 2.05
N VAL A 74 -6.54 -1.10 1.85
CA VAL A 74 -6.61 -0.32 0.60
C VAL A 74 -6.01 -1.11 -0.57
N ALA A 75 -4.93 -1.85 -0.36
CA ALA A 75 -4.29 -2.67 -1.39
C ALA A 75 -5.20 -3.81 -1.90
N GLN A 76 -6.18 -4.26 -1.12
CA GLN A 76 -7.19 -5.21 -1.59
C GLN A 76 -8.25 -4.56 -2.50
N ILE A 77 -8.39 -3.23 -2.48
CA ILE A 77 -9.40 -2.52 -3.27
C ILE A 77 -8.99 -2.54 -4.76
N PRO A 78 -9.87 -2.99 -5.68
CA PRO A 78 -9.56 -2.98 -7.11
C PRO A 78 -9.41 -1.55 -7.62
N THR A 79 -8.40 -1.31 -8.47
CA THR A 79 -8.08 0.02 -9.04
C THR A 79 -9.28 0.70 -9.70
N ARG A 80 -10.16 -0.06 -10.35
CA ARG A 80 -11.40 0.47 -10.97
C ARG A 80 -12.34 1.13 -9.97
N MET A 81 -12.38 0.65 -8.73
CA MET A 81 -13.19 1.25 -7.69
C MET A 81 -12.52 2.52 -7.17
N LEU A 82 -11.20 2.50 -6.97
CA LEU A 82 -10.43 3.69 -6.61
C LEU A 82 -10.62 4.84 -7.61
N ASP A 83 -10.61 4.57 -8.91
CA ASP A 83 -10.85 5.60 -9.95
C ASP A 83 -12.21 6.28 -9.81
N ARG A 84 -13.27 5.51 -9.47
CA ARG A 84 -14.61 6.08 -9.27
C ARG A 84 -14.68 6.93 -7.99
N TRP A 85 -13.99 6.53 -6.94
CA TRP A 85 -13.94 7.26 -5.68
C TRP A 85 -12.94 8.42 -5.70
N ALA A 86 -12.03 8.49 -6.69
CA ALA A 86 -11.02 9.53 -6.80
C ALA A 86 -11.63 10.93 -6.78
N PHE A 87 -12.73 11.14 -7.51
CA PHE A 87 -13.44 12.42 -7.51
C PHE A 87 -13.95 12.77 -6.09
N VAL A 88 -14.64 11.84 -5.43
CA VAL A 88 -15.19 12.06 -4.08
C VAL A 88 -14.08 12.36 -3.08
N LEU A 89 -13.00 11.59 -3.09
CA LEU A 89 -11.84 11.77 -2.21
C LEU A 89 -11.17 13.13 -2.45
N TYR A 90 -11.01 13.54 -3.71
CA TYR A 90 -10.45 14.84 -4.07
C TYR A 90 -11.28 16.00 -3.53
N PHE A 91 -12.59 16.01 -3.79
CA PHE A 91 -13.46 17.07 -3.29
C PHE A 91 -13.58 17.07 -1.77
N SER A 92 -13.58 15.89 -1.13
CA SER A 92 -13.51 15.82 0.34
C SER A 92 -12.22 16.41 0.89
N GLY A 93 -11.08 16.16 0.24
CA GLY A 93 -9.79 16.73 0.61
C GLY A 93 -9.79 18.24 0.47
N LEU A 94 -10.34 18.77 -0.64
CA LEU A 94 -10.51 20.20 -0.85
C LEU A 94 -11.42 20.81 0.22
N ALA A 95 -12.52 20.16 0.56
CA ALA A 95 -13.43 20.60 1.63
C ALA A 95 -12.73 20.61 3.00
N LEU A 96 -11.90 19.60 3.29
CA LEU A 96 -11.06 19.55 4.51
C LEU A 96 -10.06 20.71 4.55
N LEU A 97 -9.43 21.05 3.42
CA LEU A 97 -8.54 22.21 3.31
C LEU A 97 -9.27 23.53 3.56
N VAL A 98 -10.51 23.66 3.07
CA VAL A 98 -11.33 24.84 3.38
C VAL A 98 -11.71 24.84 4.86
N ALA A 99 -12.11 23.70 5.41
CA ALA A 99 -12.51 23.55 6.80
C ALA A 99 -11.37 23.90 7.78
N VAL A 100 -10.13 23.53 7.47
CA VAL A 100 -8.98 23.83 8.35
C VAL A 100 -8.75 25.34 8.49
N ILE A 101 -9.19 26.18 7.55
CA ILE A 101 -9.08 27.65 7.67
C ILE A 101 -10.04 28.18 8.74
N PHE A 102 -11.22 27.57 8.89
CA PHE A 102 -12.23 27.99 9.84
C PHE A 102 -12.07 27.36 11.23
N PHE A 103 -11.66 26.09 11.29
CA PHE A 103 -11.67 25.29 12.52
C PHE A 103 -10.31 24.72 12.94
N GLY A 104 -9.26 24.94 12.15
CA GLY A 104 -7.96 24.38 12.48
C GLY A 104 -7.37 25.00 13.74
N VAL A 105 -6.53 24.24 14.43
CA VAL A 105 -5.81 24.72 15.61
C VAL A 105 -4.45 25.23 15.15
N GLY A 106 -4.21 26.53 15.31
CA GLY A 106 -2.92 27.15 15.06
C GLY A 106 -1.84 26.60 16.00
N ALA A 107 -0.86 25.87 15.48
CA ALA A 107 0.30 25.44 16.24
C ALA A 107 1.58 25.93 15.53
N LYS A 108 2.32 26.82 16.19
CA LYS A 108 3.54 27.51 15.68
C LYS A 108 3.27 28.44 14.49
N GLY A 109 2.25 29.31 14.59
CA GLY A 109 2.00 30.39 13.62
C GLY A 109 1.34 29.98 12.30
N ALA A 110 1.00 28.70 12.13
CA ALA A 110 0.25 28.19 10.98
C ALA A 110 -0.84 27.20 11.46
N GLN A 111 -2.01 27.30 10.85
CA GLN A 111 -3.18 26.47 11.13
C GLN A 111 -3.16 25.26 10.18
N ARG A 112 -2.71 24.11 10.69
CA ARG A 112 -2.35 22.94 9.87
C ARG A 112 -2.75 21.59 10.48
N TRP A 113 -3.47 21.65 11.60
CA TRP A 113 -3.99 20.49 12.33
C TRP A 113 -5.46 20.75 12.63
#